data_AF-A0A7W0LMG6-F1
#
_entry.id   AF-A0A7W0LMG6-F1
#
_cell.length_a   1.000
_cell.length_b   1.000
_cell.length_c   1.000
_cell.angle_alpha   90.00
_cell.angle_beta   90.00
_cell.angle_gamma   90.00
#
_symmetry.space_group_name_H-M   'P 1'
#
loop_
_entity.id
_entity.type
_entity.pdbx_description
1 polymer ?
#
loop_
_entity_poly.entity_id
_entity_poly.type
_entity_poly.pdbx_seq_one_letter_code
_entity_poly.pdbx_strand_id
1 'polypeptide(L)' 'MAKTSQRVRQQRTPKYKTRGYNRCKKCGRPR' A
#
# COMPACT_ATOMS: atom_id res chain seq x y z
N MET A 1 -0.55 11.26 6.48
CA MET A 1 -0.37 11.01 5.02
C MET A 1 0.68 9.92 4.86
N ALA A 2 0.48 8.91 4.02
CA ALA A 2 1.51 7.88 3.85
C ALA A 2 2.71 8.39 3.05
N LYS A 3 3.91 7.93 3.44
CA LYS A 3 5.16 8.15 2.70
C LYS A 3 4.97 7.75 1.24
N THR A 4 5.52 8.53 0.30
CA THR A 4 5.42 8.24 -1.15
C THR A 4 5.94 6.85 -1.49
N SER A 5 7.05 6.44 -0.86
CA SER A 5 7.62 5.09 -1.00
C SER A 5 6.64 3.97 -0.62
N GLN A 6 5.78 4.19 0.37
CA GLN A 6 4.77 3.23 0.80
C GLN A 6 3.60 3.13 -0.18
N ARG A 7 3.25 4.22 -0.87
CA ARG A 7 2.23 4.20 -1.94
C ARG A 7 2.73 3.44 -3.17
N VAL A 8 3.96 3.73 -3.61
CA VAL A 8 4.60 3.03 -4.74
C VAL A 8 4.72 1.53 -4.43
N ARG A 9 5.12 1.15 -3.21
CA ARG A 9 5.20 -0.26 -2.80
C ARG A 9 3.85 -0.98 -2.85
N GLN A 10 2.75 -0.29 -2.53
CA GLN A 10 1.40 -0.86 -2.56
C GLN A 10 0.90 -1.09 -4.00
N GLN A 11 1.30 -0.24 -4.94
CA GLN A 11 0.93 -0.38 -6.36
C GLN A 11 1.66 -1.52 -7.07
N ARG A 12 2.79 -1.98 -6.51
CA ARG A 12 3.55 -3.10 -7.07
C ARG A 12 2.82 -4.42 -6.86
N THR A 13 2.95 -5.33 -7.82
CA THR A 13 2.45 -6.71 -7.70
C THR A 13 3.15 -7.41 -6.52
N PRO A 14 2.40 -7.90 -5.51
CA PRO A 14 2.98 -8.57 -4.37
C PRO A 14 3.51 -9.96 -4.76
N LYS A 15 4.70 -10.32 -4.29
CA LYS A 15 5.31 -11.66 -4.50
C LYS A 15 4.47 -12.80 -3.92
N TYR A 16 3.75 -12.54 -2.83
CA TYR A 16 2.90 -13.53 -2.15
C TYR A 16 1.54 -12.89 -1.85
N LYS A 17 0.47 -13.69 -1.93
CA LYS A 17 -0.91 -13.23 -1.66
C LYS A 17 -1.05 -12.57 -0.28
N THR A 18 -0.31 -13.06 0.72
CA THR A 18 -0.31 -12.54 2.10
C THR A 18 0.25 -11.13 2.24
N ARG A 19 0.98 -10.61 1.23
CA ARG A 19 1.57 -9.26 1.26
C ARG A 19 0.62 -8.17 0.76
N GLY A 20 -0.57 -8.53 0.25
CA GLY A 20 -1.61 -7.57 -0.10
C GLY A 20 -2.24 -6.98 1.16
N TYR A 21 -2.12 -5.67 1.35
CA TYR A 21 -2.75 -4.95 2.46
C TYR A 21 -3.55 -3.74 1.95
N ASN A 22 -4.60 -3.40 2.68
CA ASN A 22 -5.45 -2.27 2.34
C ASN A 22 -4.85 -0.95 2.84
N ARG A 23 -4.87 0.07 1.99
CA ARG A 23 -4.60 1.45 2.38
C ARG A 23 -5.69 2.36 1.86
N CYS A 24 -5.95 3.44 2.60
CA CYS A 24 -6.91 4.45 2.20
C CYS A 24 -6.51 5.11 0.87
N LYS A 25 -7.43 5.18 -0.10
CA LYS A 25 -7.21 5.83 -1.41
C LYS A 25 -6.96 7.34 -1.30
N LYS A 26 -7.57 8.02 -0.31
CA LYS A 26 -7.41 9.46 -0.10
C LYS A 26 -6.08 9.82 0.60
N CYS A 27 -5.75 9.15 1.70
CA CYS A 27 -4.63 9.56 2.56
C CYS A 27 -3.45 8.56 2.61
N GLY A 28 -3.66 7.32 2.14
CA GLY A 28 -2.66 6.25 2.10
C GLY A 28 -2.41 5.56 3.44
N ARG A 29 -3.10 5.94 4.53
CA ARG A 29 -2.97 5.25 5.83
C ARG A 29 -3.38 3.79 5.70
N PRO A 30 -2.66 2.85 6.35
CA PRO A 30 -3.15 1.48 6.49
C PRO A 30 -4.51 1.51 7.20
N ARG A 31 -5.40 0.62 6.78
CA ARG A 31 -6.66 0.33 7.47
C ARG A 31 -6.61 -1.07 8.00
#